data_AF-A0A497F2T2-F1
#
_entry.id   AF-A0A497F2T2-F1
#
_cell.length_a   1.000
_cell.length_b   1.000
_cell.length_c   1.000
_cell.angle_alpha   90.00
_cell.angle_beta   90.00
_cell.angle_gamma   90.00
#
_symmetry.space_group_name_H-M   'P 1'
#
loop_
_entity.id
_entity.type
_entity.pdbx_description
1 polymer ?
#
loop_
_entity_poly.entity_id
_entity_poly.type
_entity_poly.pdbx_seq_one_letter_code
_entity_poly.pdbx_strand_id
1 'polypeptide(L)'
;MSEEEVKVLEIKSGDYIIQLTNIKLRIKSGPLLDPFLKIFGFSDFSKMPLKKSILWAADIEEIPIRSIKSISIENGKLKITWTKIENSRHKRPKETKIKLKPFQAEMIREAILRLIKGEDPQRLSAEYSKYTLGYFKVIEDEKSIVIVKDDVIEVHDPEMYKVIHGKIPLIAPIPALTQATHIYADKILIDNISKVDLIEREDREKLCTVIFKLKSGKEKKVTFKSKINAEKLVEIVETNIEIKQKFKRTTREYLEKQPIMRYEPSYDQKMRTLQDAASFLALFMIVYVVLTELLSKTLQTILLSMALALAATVILKRIRGD
;
A
#
# COMPACT_ATOMS: atom_id res chain seq x y z
N MET A 1 12.11 15.75 31.18
CA MET A 1 10.81 15.13 30.86
C MET A 1 10.92 14.55 29.45
N SER A 2 10.73 13.25 29.27
CA SER A 2 10.70 12.65 27.94
C SER A 2 9.44 13.11 27.21
N GLU A 3 9.57 13.81 26.08
CA GLU A 3 8.44 14.09 25.20
C GLU A 3 7.76 12.77 24.84
N GLU A 4 6.44 12.70 25.01
CA GLU A 4 5.64 11.55 24.61
C GLU A 4 5.73 11.40 23.07
N GLU A 5 6.03 10.18 22.60
CA GLU A 5 6.19 9.93 21.17
C GLU A 5 4.81 9.81 20.50
N VAL A 6 4.41 10.84 19.77
CA VAL A 6 3.16 10.89 19.01
C VAL A 6 3.44 10.44 17.58
N LYS A 7 2.73 9.40 17.11
CA LYS A 7 2.78 8.94 15.72
C LYS A 7 1.97 9.89 14.84
N VAL A 8 2.61 10.52 13.87
CA VAL A 8 2.01 11.54 13.00
C VAL A 8 1.57 10.94 11.66
N LEU A 9 2.40 10.10 11.05
CA LEU A 9 2.15 9.53 9.73
C LEU A 9 2.78 8.15 9.60
N GLU A 10 2.14 7.25 8.85
CA GLU A 10 2.68 5.97 8.41
C GLU A 10 2.37 5.72 6.94
N ILE A 11 3.41 5.41 6.16
CA ILE A 11 3.30 5.11 4.74
C ILE A 11 3.89 3.73 4.46
N LYS A 12 3.16 2.89 3.74
CA LYS A 12 3.68 1.64 3.19
C LYS A 12 4.06 1.83 1.72
N SER A 13 5.28 1.46 1.34
CA SER A 13 5.77 1.57 -0.03
C SER A 13 6.62 0.36 -0.39
N GLY A 14 6.00 -0.59 -1.11
CA GLY A 14 6.61 -1.90 -1.39
C GLY A 14 7.00 -2.60 -0.10
N ASP A 15 8.29 -2.89 0.06
CA ASP A 15 8.85 -3.69 1.14
C ASP A 15 9.17 -2.88 2.41
N TYR A 16 8.84 -1.58 2.41
CA TYR A 16 9.19 -0.65 3.48
C TYR A 16 7.95 0.03 4.08
N ILE A 17 7.98 0.21 5.41
CA ILE A 17 7.08 1.11 6.14
C ILE A 17 7.89 2.32 6.60
N ILE A 18 7.40 3.50 6.29
CA ILE A 18 7.95 4.75 6.79
C ILE A 18 7.01 5.28 7.87
N GLN A 19 7.50 5.35 9.09
CA GLN A 19 6.76 5.85 10.23
C GLN A 19 7.36 7.18 10.69
N LEU A 20 6.56 8.24 10.67
CA LEU A 20 6.93 9.55 11.18
C LEU A 20 6.28 9.76 12.55
N THR A 21 7.09 10.07 13.54
CA THR A 21 6.67 10.54 14.85
C THR A 21 7.15 11.99 15.06
N ASN A 22 6.67 12.64 16.11
CA ASN A 22 7.16 13.97 16.50
C ASN A 22 8.68 13.99 16.81
N ILE A 23 9.26 12.85 17.19
CA ILE A 23 10.66 12.75 17.61
C ILE A 23 11.55 12.24 16.46
N LYS A 24 11.08 11.26 15.68
CA LYS A 24 11.90 10.60 14.65
C LYS A 24 11.11 10.08 13.45
N LEU A 25 11.81 9.96 12.33
CA LEU A 25 11.39 9.19 11.17
C LEU A 25 12.04 7.80 11.24
N ARG A 26 11.23 6.74 11.19
CA ARG A 26 11.68 5.35 11.15
C ARG A 26 11.39 4.75 9.79
N ILE A 27 12.37 4.08 9.20
CA ILE A 27 12.24 3.28 7.99
C ILE A 27 12.35 1.82 8.41
N LYS A 28 11.25 1.10 8.30
CA LYS A 28 11.14 -0.32 8.64
C LYS A 28 11.11 -1.17 7.38
N SER A 29 11.80 -2.31 7.35
CA SER A 29 11.57 -3.37 6.36
C SER A 29 11.42 -4.72 7.04
N GLY A 30 10.79 -5.67 6.37
CA GLY A 30 10.69 -7.02 6.87
C GLY A 30 10.07 -7.98 5.85
N PRO A 31 10.26 -9.30 6.03
CA PRO A 31 9.80 -10.30 5.08
C PRO A 31 8.28 -10.35 4.90
N LEU A 32 7.48 -9.87 5.85
CA LEU A 32 6.01 -9.78 5.73
C LEU A 32 5.50 -8.53 4.98
N LEU A 33 6.40 -7.62 4.59
CA LEU A 33 6.08 -6.42 3.82
C LEU A 33 6.23 -6.62 2.31
N ASP A 34 6.92 -7.69 1.90
CA ASP A 34 7.07 -8.08 0.51
C ASP A 34 5.73 -8.62 -0.06
N PRO A 35 5.21 -8.05 -1.16
CA PRO A 35 4.01 -8.54 -1.84
C PRO A 35 4.08 -10.02 -2.24
N PHE A 36 5.25 -10.56 -2.53
CA PHE A 36 5.44 -11.95 -2.93
C PHE A 36 5.29 -12.93 -1.76
N LEU A 37 5.74 -12.54 -0.57
CA LEU A 37 5.67 -13.40 0.62
C LEU A 37 4.26 -13.45 1.23
N LYS A 38 3.38 -12.47 0.93
CA LYS A 38 1.95 -12.52 1.29
C LYS A 38 1.16 -13.65 0.61
N ILE A 39 1.70 -14.24 -0.46
CA ILE A 39 1.05 -15.31 -1.22
C ILE A 39 1.15 -16.65 -0.48
N PHE A 40 2.14 -16.84 0.39
CA PHE A 40 2.26 -18.03 1.21
C PHE A 40 1.38 -17.91 2.46
N GLY A 41 0.39 -18.80 2.59
CA GLY A 41 -0.45 -18.88 3.78
C GLY A 41 0.39 -19.14 5.03
N PHE A 42 0.48 -18.14 5.91
CA PHE A 42 1.32 -18.17 7.12
C PHE A 42 0.79 -19.06 8.27
N SER A 43 0.14 -20.20 7.96
CA SER A 43 -0.27 -21.15 9.00
C SER A 43 0.92 -21.94 9.58
N ASP A 44 1.99 -22.14 8.81
CA ASP A 44 3.08 -23.06 9.19
C ASP A 44 4.27 -22.41 9.91
N PHE A 45 4.33 -21.08 10.00
CA PHE A 45 5.42 -20.38 10.71
C PHE A 45 5.25 -20.36 12.24
N SER A 46 4.10 -20.81 12.75
CA SER A 46 3.86 -20.96 14.20
C SER A 46 4.68 -22.10 14.83
N LYS A 47 5.26 -23.00 14.02
CA LYS A 47 5.95 -24.22 14.48
C LYS A 47 7.49 -24.16 14.41
N MET A 48 8.08 -23.06 13.93
CA MET A 48 9.55 -22.93 13.90
C MET A 48 10.11 -22.51 15.27
N PRO A 49 11.09 -23.24 15.84
CA PRO A 49 11.66 -22.97 17.17
C PRO A 49 12.71 -21.83 17.16
N LEU A 50 12.89 -21.15 16.03
CA LEU A 50 13.81 -20.02 15.90
C LEU A 50 13.06 -18.72 16.19
N LYS A 51 13.29 -18.21 17.40
CA LYS A 51 13.03 -16.87 17.95
C LYS A 51 12.16 -15.94 17.08
N LYS A 52 11.06 -15.49 17.71
CA LYS A 52 10.09 -14.43 17.35
C LYS A 52 10.63 -13.13 16.69
N SER A 53 11.93 -12.96 16.42
CA SER A 53 12.54 -11.74 15.87
C SER A 53 12.67 -11.71 14.34
N ILE A 54 12.57 -12.83 13.63
CA ILE A 54 12.82 -12.87 12.16
C ILE A 54 11.60 -12.38 11.34
N LEU A 55 10.41 -12.37 11.94
CA LEU A 55 9.14 -12.09 11.25
C LEU A 55 8.64 -10.63 11.39
N TRP A 56 9.31 -9.77 12.14
CA TRP A 56 8.86 -8.40 12.41
C TRP A 56 9.59 -7.40 11.51
N ALA A 57 8.88 -6.33 11.13
CA ALA A 57 9.50 -5.22 10.40
C ALA A 57 10.59 -4.59 11.29
N ALA A 58 11.85 -4.75 10.90
CA ALA A 58 13.01 -4.21 11.60
C ALA A 58 13.21 -2.75 11.19
N ASP A 59 13.50 -1.88 12.16
CA ASP A 59 13.94 -0.51 11.90
C ASP A 59 15.32 -0.58 11.20
N ILE A 60 15.35 -0.34 9.89
CA ILE A 60 16.58 -0.27 9.11
C ILE A 60 17.30 1.04 9.39
N GLU A 61 16.52 2.11 9.54
CA GLU A 61 17.07 3.46 9.73
C GLU A 61 16.13 4.30 10.58
N GLU A 62 16.69 4.92 11.62
CA GLU A 62 16.00 5.91 12.45
C GLU A 62 16.70 7.27 12.31
N ILE A 63 15.93 8.28 11.92
CA ILE A 63 16.39 9.65 11.69
C ILE A 63 15.66 10.56 12.68
N PRO A 64 16.33 11.12 13.70
CA PRO A 64 15.70 12.08 14.60
C PRO A 64 15.29 13.34 13.83
N ILE A 65 14.06 13.84 14.04
CA ILE A 65 13.54 15.01 13.30
C ILE A 65 14.42 16.24 13.54
N ARG A 66 14.87 16.44 14.79
CA ARG A 66 15.79 17.53 15.17
C ARG A 66 17.15 17.45 14.48
N SER A 67 17.52 16.29 13.93
CA SER A 67 18.79 16.08 13.25
C SER A 67 18.70 16.28 11.74
N ILE A 68 17.50 16.50 11.18
CA ILE A 68 17.29 16.74 9.75
C ILE A 68 17.73 18.17 9.41
N LYS A 69 18.66 18.28 8.45
CA LYS A 69 19.18 19.55 7.93
C LYS A 69 18.41 20.02 6.70
N SER A 70 18.09 19.09 5.81
CA SER A 70 17.32 19.38 4.60
C SER A 70 16.55 18.15 4.12
N ILE A 71 15.44 18.41 3.41
CA ILE A 71 14.60 17.39 2.78
C ILE A 71 14.22 17.87 1.38
N SER A 72 14.52 17.07 0.36
CA SER A 72 14.24 17.35 -1.05
C SER A 72 13.66 16.11 -1.73
N ILE A 73 12.99 16.32 -2.86
CA ILE A 73 12.53 15.23 -3.72
C ILE A 73 13.30 15.33 -5.03
N GLU A 74 14.16 14.34 -5.27
CA GLU A 74 15.05 14.29 -6.42
C GLU A 74 14.86 12.94 -7.13
N ASN A 75 14.59 12.96 -8.43
CA ASN A 75 14.47 11.75 -9.26
C ASN A 75 13.50 10.69 -8.69
N GLY A 76 12.35 11.13 -8.19
CA GLY A 76 11.34 10.24 -7.57
C GLY A 76 11.76 9.60 -6.25
N LYS A 77 12.81 10.12 -5.59
CA LYS A 77 13.26 9.69 -4.27
C LYS A 77 13.17 10.85 -3.29
N LEU A 78 12.69 10.56 -2.09
CA LEU A 78 12.78 11.48 -0.95
C LEU A 78 14.21 11.43 -0.43
N LYS A 79 14.93 12.54 -0.55
CA LYS A 79 16.30 12.71 -0.06
C LYS A 79 16.27 13.48 1.24
N ILE A 80 16.82 12.89 2.30
CA ILE A 80 16.88 13.47 3.64
C ILE A 80 18.35 13.58 4.04
N THR A 81 18.81 14.80 4.29
CA THR A 81 20.16 15.05 4.80
C THR A 81 20.07 15.31 6.28
N TRP A 82 20.81 14.54 7.09
CA TRP A 82 20.74 14.62 8.55
C TRP A 82 22.11 14.38 9.20
N THR A 83 22.29 14.85 10.42
CA THR A 83 23.56 14.69 11.16
C THR A 83 23.36 13.82 12.39
N LYS A 84 24.08 12.70 12.49
CA LYS A 84 24.08 11.86 13.69
C LYS A 84 24.85 12.56 14.81
N ILE A 85 24.20 12.83 15.93
CA ILE A 85 24.84 13.36 17.14
C ILE A 85 25.22 12.16 18.02
N GLU A 86 26.51 11.88 18.13
CA GLU A 86 27.07 10.89 19.06
C GLU A 86 28.11 11.61 19.94
N ASN A 87 28.00 11.45 21.26
CA ASN A 87 28.95 11.99 22.25
C ASN A 87 29.30 13.47 22.03
N SER A 88 28.29 14.31 21.80
CA SER A 88 28.43 15.77 21.68
C SER A 88 29.34 16.26 20.54
N ARG A 89 29.73 15.38 19.60
CA ARG A 89 30.49 15.75 18.39
C ARG A 89 29.63 15.54 17.14
N HIS A 90 29.50 16.59 16.32
CA HIS A 90 28.81 16.49 15.04
C HIS A 90 29.65 15.66 14.05
N LYS A 91 29.15 14.49 13.64
CA LYS A 91 29.72 13.74 12.52
C LYS A 91 29.27 14.35 11.17
N ARG A 92 29.99 13.98 10.11
CA ARG A 92 29.66 14.36 8.72
C ARG A 92 28.18 14.09 8.41
N PRO A 93 27.53 14.96 7.63
CA PRO A 93 26.14 14.77 7.23
C PRO A 93 25.97 13.43 6.50
N LYS A 94 24.90 12.73 6.85
CA LYS A 94 24.43 11.52 6.17
C LYS A 94 23.30 11.89 5.21
N GLU A 95 23.24 11.19 4.10
CA GLU A 95 22.15 11.28 3.15
C GLU A 95 21.38 9.96 3.11
N THR A 96 20.07 10.02 3.34
CA THR A 96 19.14 8.90 3.20
C THR A 96 18.27 9.15 1.98
N LYS A 97 18.18 8.18 1.06
CA LYS A 97 17.36 8.28 -0.16
C LYS A 97 16.31 7.18 -0.18
N ILE A 98 15.04 7.56 -0.12
CA ILE A 98 13.92 6.63 -0.05
C ILE A 98 13.12 6.69 -1.34
N LYS A 99 12.92 5.55 -1.99
CA LYS A 99 12.06 5.47 -3.19
C LYS A 99 10.60 5.42 -2.73
N LEU A 100 9.81 6.40 -3.15
CA LEU A 100 8.41 6.54 -2.78
C LEU A 100 7.59 6.90 -4.01
N LYS A 101 6.29 6.63 -3.97
CA LYS A 101 5.38 7.26 -4.94
C LYS A 101 5.43 8.78 -4.75
N PRO A 102 5.34 9.61 -5.81
CA PRO A 102 5.48 11.06 -5.67
C PRO A 102 4.60 11.69 -4.59
N PHE A 103 3.35 11.24 -4.48
CA PHE A 103 2.42 11.73 -3.45
C PHE A 103 2.86 11.38 -2.01
N GLN A 104 3.45 10.21 -1.81
CA GLN A 104 3.93 9.74 -0.51
C GLN A 104 5.15 10.55 -0.06
N ALA A 105 6.06 10.83 -1.01
CA ALA A 105 7.25 11.63 -0.76
C ALA A 105 6.88 13.06 -0.33
N GLU A 106 5.92 13.68 -1.01
CA GLU A 106 5.47 15.05 -0.68
C GLU A 106 4.77 15.10 0.68
N MET A 107 3.90 14.13 0.98
CA MET A 107 3.20 14.06 2.26
C MET A 107 4.18 13.91 3.44
N ILE A 108 5.19 13.04 3.32
CA ILE A 108 6.24 12.89 4.34
C ILE A 108 7.06 14.17 4.45
N ARG A 109 7.45 14.77 3.32
CA ARG A 109 8.21 16.03 3.29
C ARG A 109 7.47 17.15 4.01
N GLU A 110 6.19 17.36 3.69
CA GLU A 110 5.36 18.40 4.28
C GLU A 110 5.19 18.17 5.79
N ALA A 111 4.86 16.95 6.19
CA ALA A 111 4.68 16.60 7.60
C ALA A 111 5.97 16.85 8.42
N ILE A 112 7.13 16.47 7.88
CA ILE A 112 8.44 16.75 8.51
C ILE A 112 8.69 18.25 8.62
N LEU A 113 8.44 19.03 7.57
CA LEU A 113 8.65 20.48 7.60
C LEU A 113 7.74 21.17 8.61
N ARG A 114 6.47 20.74 8.74
CA ARG A 114 5.52 21.27 9.74
C ARG A 114 5.94 20.92 11.17
N LEU A 115 6.43 19.71 11.40
CA LEU A 115 7.02 19.32 12.69
C LEU A 115 8.27 20.14 13.03
N ILE A 116 9.17 20.39 12.08
CA ILE A 116 10.37 21.22 12.29
C ILE A 116 9.98 22.68 12.62
N LYS A 117 8.88 23.19 12.04
CA LYS A 117 8.33 24.52 12.34
C LYS A 117 7.66 24.61 13.73
N GLY A 118 7.52 23.50 14.44
CA GLY A 118 6.93 23.47 15.78
C GLY A 118 5.40 23.39 15.81
N GLU A 119 4.77 22.92 14.73
CA GLU A 119 3.33 22.64 14.77
C GLU A 119 3.00 21.48 15.72
N ASP A 120 1.81 21.54 16.34
CA ASP A 120 1.36 20.54 17.31
C ASP A 120 1.26 19.14 16.68
N PRO A 121 2.02 18.14 17.20
CA PRO A 121 1.98 16.78 16.69
C PRO A 121 0.62 16.11 16.77
N GLN A 122 -0.22 16.43 17.77
CA GLN A 122 -1.55 15.82 17.90
C GLN A 122 -2.48 16.31 16.78
N ARG A 123 -2.47 17.62 16.51
CA ARG A 123 -3.17 18.20 15.36
C ARG A 123 -2.68 17.63 14.02
N LEU A 124 -1.36 17.53 13.83
CA LEU A 124 -0.80 16.94 12.61
C LEU A 124 -1.16 15.45 12.47
N SER A 125 -1.12 14.69 13.56
CA SER A 125 -1.58 13.29 13.57
C SER A 125 -3.05 13.19 13.17
N ALA A 126 -3.93 14.03 13.72
CA ALA A 126 -5.35 14.04 13.36
C ALA A 126 -5.56 14.41 11.88
N GLU A 127 -4.81 15.38 11.37
CA GLU A 127 -4.84 15.78 9.97
C GLU A 127 -4.35 14.63 9.09
N TYR A 128 -3.10 14.20 9.24
CA TYR A 128 -2.47 13.16 8.42
C TYR A 128 -3.07 11.75 8.63
N SER A 129 -3.79 11.48 9.72
CA SER A 129 -4.54 10.22 9.90
C SER A 129 -5.60 10.01 8.82
N LYS A 130 -6.14 11.10 8.25
CA LYS A 130 -7.05 11.04 7.08
C LYS A 130 -6.33 10.57 5.81
N TYR A 131 -5.01 10.71 5.75
CA TYR A 131 -4.16 10.52 4.58
C TYR A 131 -3.22 9.31 4.73
N THR A 132 -3.11 8.73 5.93
CA THR A 132 -2.33 7.51 6.16
C THR A 132 -2.87 6.36 5.34
N LEU A 133 -1.97 5.61 4.71
CA LEU A 133 -2.28 4.34 4.05
C LEU A 133 -2.77 3.35 5.11
N GLY A 134 -4.09 3.13 5.13
CA GLY A 134 -4.80 2.48 6.22
C GLY A 134 -6.02 3.26 6.71
N TYR A 135 -6.29 4.46 6.17
CA TYR A 135 -7.59 5.12 6.38
C TYR A 135 -8.69 4.17 5.94
N PHE A 136 -9.40 3.69 6.95
CA PHE A 136 -10.46 2.72 6.87
C PHE A 136 -11.60 3.35 7.64
N LYS A 137 -12.62 3.78 6.90
CA LYS A 137 -13.86 4.20 7.53
C LYS A 137 -14.95 3.23 7.14
N VAL A 138 -15.53 2.59 8.15
CA VAL A 138 -16.77 1.84 7.99
C VAL A 138 -17.92 2.79 8.30
N ILE A 139 -18.84 2.88 7.36
CA ILE A 139 -20.14 3.49 7.54
C ILE A 139 -21.13 2.33 7.49
N GLU A 140 -21.63 1.95 8.66
CA GLU A 140 -22.63 0.90 8.80
C GLU A 140 -24.03 1.52 8.74
N ASP A 141 -24.88 1.00 7.84
CA ASP A 141 -26.28 1.37 7.72
C ASP A 141 -27.14 0.11 7.53
N GLU A 142 -28.45 0.24 7.69
CA GLU A 142 -29.38 -0.89 7.52
C GLU A 142 -29.41 -1.40 6.08
N LYS A 143 -29.22 -0.52 5.10
CA LYS A 143 -29.33 -0.87 3.67
C LYS A 143 -27.97 -1.11 3.00
N SER A 144 -26.88 -0.61 3.56
CA SER A 144 -25.53 -0.84 3.03
C SER A 144 -24.46 -0.74 4.11
N ILE A 145 -23.38 -1.49 3.95
CA ILE A 145 -22.14 -1.29 4.71
C ILE A 145 -21.08 -0.80 3.74
N VAL A 146 -20.61 0.41 3.95
CA VAL A 146 -19.61 1.03 3.08
C VAL A 146 -18.28 1.11 3.78
N ILE A 147 -17.26 0.57 3.14
CA ILE A 147 -15.88 0.64 3.59
C ILE A 147 -15.12 1.55 2.64
N VAL A 148 -14.77 2.74 3.13
CA VAL A 148 -13.90 3.66 2.39
C VAL A 148 -12.46 3.35 2.74
N LYS A 149 -11.69 2.92 1.72
CA LYS A 149 -10.24 2.75 1.74
C LYS A 149 -9.57 3.86 0.91
N ASP A 150 -8.25 3.95 0.98
CA ASP A 150 -7.42 5.01 0.34
C ASP A 150 -7.68 5.20 -1.18
N ASP A 151 -7.87 4.10 -1.90
CA ASP A 151 -8.08 4.10 -3.36
C ASP A 151 -9.43 3.55 -3.80
N VAL A 152 -10.12 2.82 -2.93
CA VAL A 152 -11.36 2.13 -3.26
C VAL A 152 -12.43 2.32 -2.19
N ILE A 153 -13.67 2.48 -2.63
CA ILE A 153 -14.86 2.36 -1.81
C ILE A 153 -15.42 0.97 -2.07
N GLU A 154 -15.59 0.17 -1.03
CA GLU A 154 -16.24 -1.14 -1.10
C GLU A 154 -17.64 -1.03 -0.53
N VAL A 155 -18.63 -1.45 -1.31
CA VAL A 155 -20.03 -1.48 -0.91
C VAL A 155 -20.43 -2.93 -0.68
N HIS A 156 -20.86 -3.22 0.54
CA HIS A 156 -21.23 -4.55 1.00
C HIS A 156 -22.72 -4.62 1.34
N ASP A 157 -23.31 -5.79 1.11
CA ASP A 157 -24.63 -6.12 1.61
C ASP A 157 -24.58 -6.28 3.15
N PRO A 158 -25.44 -5.61 3.93
CA PRO A 158 -25.40 -5.65 5.38
C PRO A 158 -25.66 -7.03 5.99
N GLU A 159 -26.55 -7.83 5.39
CA GLU A 159 -26.90 -9.14 5.91
C GLU A 159 -25.73 -10.10 5.69
N MET A 160 -25.20 -10.11 4.47
CA MET A 160 -24.04 -10.93 4.10
C MET A 160 -22.82 -10.59 4.97
N TYR A 161 -22.56 -9.30 5.18
CA TYR A 161 -21.45 -8.84 6.02
C TYR A 161 -21.62 -9.23 7.50
N LYS A 162 -22.83 -9.10 8.06
CA LYS A 162 -23.13 -9.49 9.46
C LYS A 162 -22.99 -11.00 9.70
N VAL A 163 -23.43 -11.83 8.75
CA VAL A 163 -23.28 -13.29 8.80
C VAL A 163 -21.81 -13.69 8.82
N ILE A 164 -20.99 -13.05 7.99
CA ILE A 164 -19.60 -13.44 7.76
C ILE A 164 -18.66 -12.91 8.85
N HIS A 165 -18.99 -11.76 9.45
CA HIS A 165 -18.19 -11.16 10.53
C HIS A 165 -18.75 -11.44 11.93
N GLY A 166 -19.70 -12.37 12.07
CA GLY A 166 -20.09 -12.95 13.35
C GLY A 166 -20.89 -12.04 14.28
N LYS A 167 -21.63 -11.04 13.77
CA LYS A 167 -22.60 -10.28 14.59
C LYS A 167 -23.89 -11.07 14.89
N ILE A 168 -24.03 -12.26 14.32
CA ILE A 168 -25.02 -13.27 14.69
C ILE A 168 -24.30 -14.29 15.59
N PRO A 169 -24.77 -14.55 16.83
CA PRO A 169 -23.99 -15.20 17.90
C PRO A 169 -23.67 -16.70 17.69
N LEU A 170 -23.83 -17.24 16.48
CA LEU A 170 -23.72 -18.69 16.20
C LEU A 170 -22.66 -19.06 15.16
N ILE A 171 -21.96 -18.10 14.54
CA ILE A 171 -21.01 -18.40 13.47
C ILE A 171 -19.70 -17.66 13.75
N ALA A 172 -18.64 -18.40 14.07
CA ALA A 172 -17.29 -17.85 14.14
C ALA A 172 -16.89 -17.31 12.76
N PRO A 173 -16.21 -16.15 12.66
CA PRO A 173 -15.81 -15.58 11.38
C PRO A 173 -14.90 -16.56 10.62
N ILE A 174 -15.36 -17.05 9.46
CA ILE A 174 -14.62 -18.00 8.63
C ILE A 174 -13.68 -17.21 7.71
N PRO A 175 -12.34 -17.36 7.81
CA PRO A 175 -11.39 -16.57 7.03
C PRO A 175 -11.59 -16.61 5.51
N ALA A 176 -12.01 -17.76 4.98
CA ALA A 176 -12.33 -17.92 3.56
C ALA A 176 -13.55 -17.09 3.14
N LEU A 177 -14.58 -17.00 3.98
CA LEU A 177 -15.77 -16.19 3.72
C LEU A 177 -15.47 -14.69 3.86
N THR A 178 -14.62 -14.31 4.82
CA THR A 178 -14.11 -12.93 4.97
C THR A 178 -13.30 -12.50 3.74
N GLN A 179 -12.54 -13.39 3.10
CA GLN A 179 -11.89 -13.07 1.83
C GLN A 179 -12.88 -12.97 0.67
N ALA A 180 -13.90 -13.84 0.65
CA ALA A 180 -14.94 -13.81 -0.36
C ALA A 180 -15.74 -12.48 -0.35
N THR A 181 -16.06 -11.91 0.81
CA THR A 181 -16.76 -10.60 0.86
C THR A 181 -15.98 -9.49 0.19
N HIS A 182 -14.66 -9.45 0.35
CA HIS A 182 -13.82 -8.48 -0.37
C HIS A 182 -13.76 -8.71 -1.88
N ILE A 183 -14.04 -9.93 -2.36
CA ILE A 183 -14.11 -10.25 -3.80
C ILE A 183 -15.47 -9.83 -4.37
N TYR A 184 -16.55 -10.08 -3.63
CA TYR A 184 -17.93 -9.81 -4.08
C TYR A 184 -18.43 -8.39 -3.78
N ALA A 185 -17.72 -7.61 -2.98
CA ALA A 185 -18.04 -6.22 -2.73
C ALA A 185 -18.03 -5.40 -4.03
N ASP A 186 -19.01 -4.51 -4.20
CA ASP A 186 -18.96 -3.59 -5.32
C ASP A 186 -17.90 -2.52 -5.08
N LYS A 187 -16.95 -2.40 -6.00
CA LYS A 187 -15.75 -1.56 -5.85
C LYS A 187 -15.85 -0.30 -6.69
N ILE A 188 -15.64 0.85 -6.05
CA ILE A 188 -15.61 2.16 -6.69
C ILE A 188 -14.22 2.75 -6.47
N LEU A 189 -13.43 2.85 -7.54
CA LEU A 189 -12.11 3.49 -7.47
C LEU A 189 -12.29 5.00 -7.33
N ILE A 190 -11.72 5.59 -6.28
CA ILE A 190 -11.84 7.03 -5.99
C ILE A 190 -11.31 7.87 -7.16
N ASP A 191 -10.23 7.44 -7.79
CA ASP A 191 -9.61 8.14 -8.93
C ASP A 191 -10.51 8.18 -10.18
N ASN A 192 -11.51 7.30 -10.26
CA ASN A 192 -12.48 7.25 -11.35
C ASN A 192 -13.73 8.09 -11.08
N ILE A 193 -13.91 8.62 -9.87
CA ILE A 193 -15.06 9.46 -9.52
C ILE A 193 -14.87 10.84 -10.17
N SER A 194 -15.89 11.31 -10.88
CA SER A 194 -15.95 12.67 -11.45
C SER A 194 -16.79 13.59 -10.58
N LYS A 195 -17.90 13.09 -10.05
CA LYS A 195 -18.82 13.84 -9.16
C LYS A 195 -19.51 12.88 -8.20
N VAL A 196 -19.81 13.38 -7.00
CA VAL A 196 -20.68 12.72 -6.02
C VAL A 196 -21.94 13.58 -5.88
N ASP A 197 -23.11 12.97 -5.99
CA ASP A 197 -24.40 13.65 -5.79
C ASP A 197 -25.19 12.90 -4.70
N LEU A 198 -25.85 13.62 -3.79
CA LEU A 198 -26.79 13.06 -2.82
C LEU A 198 -28.22 13.33 -3.28
N ILE A 199 -29.03 12.27 -3.41
CA ILE A 199 -30.45 12.37 -3.75
C ILE A 199 -31.27 11.78 -2.62
N GLU A 200 -32.15 12.60 -2.05
CA GLU A 200 -33.19 12.16 -1.13
C GLU A 200 -34.43 11.79 -1.94
N ARG A 201 -34.94 10.56 -1.74
CA ARG A 201 -36.25 10.19 -2.27
C ARG A 201 -37.29 10.37 -1.18
N GLU A 202 -38.30 11.19 -1.46
CA GLU A 202 -39.52 11.29 -0.66
C GLU A 202 -40.42 10.08 -0.91
N ASP A 203 -39.94 8.89 -0.56
CA ASP A 203 -40.76 7.68 -0.46
C ASP A 203 -41.15 7.43 1.01
N ARG A 204 -42.10 6.50 1.24
CA ARG A 204 -42.57 6.11 2.58
C ARG A 204 -41.45 5.74 3.57
N GLU A 205 -40.27 5.32 3.08
CA GLU A 205 -39.09 4.98 3.91
C GLU A 205 -37.98 6.06 3.95
N LYS A 206 -38.14 7.23 3.32
CA LYS A 206 -37.12 8.31 3.25
C LYS A 206 -35.69 7.80 3.01
N LEU A 207 -35.48 7.13 1.88
CA LEU A 207 -34.17 6.60 1.52
C LEU A 207 -33.27 7.68 0.90
N CYS A 208 -32.02 7.72 1.35
CA CYS A 208 -30.99 8.61 0.83
C CYS A 208 -30.06 7.82 -0.08
N THR A 209 -29.87 8.27 -1.33
CA THR A 209 -28.99 7.59 -2.29
C THR A 209 -27.82 8.48 -2.68
N VAL A 210 -26.60 8.00 -2.44
CA VAL A 210 -25.36 8.61 -2.91
C VAL A 210 -25.05 8.07 -4.30
N ILE A 211 -24.92 8.96 -5.28
CA ILE A 211 -24.62 8.63 -6.68
C ILE A 211 -23.20 9.05 -7.00
N PHE A 212 -22.38 8.07 -7.35
CA PHE A 212 -21.02 8.25 -7.85
C PHE A 212 -21.06 8.27 -9.38
N LYS A 213 -20.86 9.45 -9.97
CA LYS A 213 -20.62 9.57 -11.42
C LYS A 213 -19.16 9.25 -11.68
N LEU A 214 -18.92 8.32 -12.60
CA LEU A 214 -17.57 7.91 -12.98
C LEU A 214 -17.14 8.63 -14.26
N LYS A 215 -15.82 8.81 -14.43
CA LYS A 215 -15.20 9.34 -15.67
C LYS A 215 -15.52 8.50 -16.91
N SER A 216 -15.89 7.25 -16.73
CA SER A 216 -16.35 6.36 -17.80
C SER A 216 -17.78 6.64 -18.28
N GLY A 217 -18.49 7.60 -17.66
CA GLY A 217 -19.91 7.88 -17.92
C GLY A 217 -20.87 6.94 -17.19
N LYS A 218 -20.37 5.91 -16.51
CA LYS A 218 -21.20 5.01 -15.68
C LYS A 218 -21.53 5.67 -14.33
N GLU A 219 -22.69 5.32 -13.80
CA GLU A 219 -23.09 5.70 -12.44
C GLU A 219 -23.08 4.49 -11.51
N LYS A 220 -22.59 4.67 -10.29
CA LYS A 220 -22.75 3.72 -9.20
C LYS A 220 -23.55 4.36 -8.07
N LYS A 221 -24.43 3.59 -7.45
CA LYS A 221 -25.39 4.10 -6.46
C LYS A 221 -25.26 3.33 -5.17
N VAL A 222 -25.28 4.05 -4.06
CA VAL A 222 -25.26 3.48 -2.72
C VAL A 222 -26.42 4.05 -1.93
N THR A 223 -27.27 3.19 -1.40
CA THR A 223 -28.48 3.59 -0.70
C THR A 223 -28.31 3.41 0.81
N PHE A 224 -28.74 4.42 1.53
CA PHE A 224 -28.74 4.53 2.98
C PHE A 224 -30.17 4.81 3.46
N LYS A 225 -30.51 4.28 4.63
CA LYS A 225 -31.68 4.71 5.38
C LYS A 225 -31.38 5.96 6.20
N SER A 226 -30.17 6.07 6.76
CA SER A 226 -29.74 7.24 7.53
C SER A 226 -29.17 8.33 6.62
N LYS A 227 -29.82 9.52 6.64
CA LYS A 227 -29.31 10.73 5.98
C LYS A 227 -27.92 11.11 6.47
N ILE A 228 -27.69 11.04 7.79
CA ILE A 228 -26.41 11.38 8.41
C ILE A 228 -25.28 10.50 7.87
N ASN A 229 -25.55 9.19 7.66
CA ASN A 229 -24.55 8.27 7.11
C ASN A 229 -24.26 8.56 5.63
N ALA A 230 -25.30 8.92 4.86
CA ALA A 230 -25.15 9.30 3.46
C ALA A 230 -24.33 10.59 3.31
N GLU A 231 -24.64 11.63 4.08
CA GLU A 231 -23.89 12.90 4.12
C GLU A 231 -22.42 12.66 4.52
N LYS A 232 -22.20 11.83 5.54
CA LYS A 232 -20.85 11.45 5.99
C LYS A 232 -20.05 10.75 4.90
N LEU A 233 -20.68 9.90 4.09
CA LEU A 233 -20.00 9.27 2.95
C LEU A 233 -19.58 10.31 1.92
N VAL A 234 -20.48 11.24 1.58
CA VAL A 234 -20.18 12.33 0.63
C VAL A 234 -19.01 13.17 1.13
N GLU A 235 -19.07 13.65 2.37
CA GLU A 235 -18.00 14.45 2.99
C GLU A 235 -16.64 13.75 2.92
N ILE A 236 -16.58 12.47 3.29
CA ILE A 236 -15.34 11.69 3.28
C ILE A 236 -14.79 11.54 1.86
N VAL A 237 -15.65 11.23 0.90
CA VAL A 237 -15.22 11.00 -0.49
C VAL A 237 -14.78 12.30 -1.15
N GLU A 238 -15.52 13.39 -0.97
CA GLU A 238 -15.16 14.71 -1.48
C GLU A 238 -13.84 15.19 -0.88
N THR A 239 -13.67 15.07 0.44
CA THR A 239 -12.41 15.37 1.13
C THR A 239 -11.26 14.58 0.49
N ASN A 240 -11.41 13.27 0.29
CA ASN A 240 -10.38 12.44 -0.34
C ASN A 240 -10.07 12.85 -1.79
N ILE A 241 -11.08 13.25 -2.57
CA ILE A 241 -10.89 13.73 -3.94
C ILE A 241 -10.14 15.07 -3.94
N GLU A 242 -10.56 16.03 -3.12
CA GLU A 242 -9.92 17.36 -3.02
C GLU A 242 -8.46 17.24 -2.63
N ILE A 243 -8.19 16.43 -1.61
CA ILE A 243 -6.84 16.08 -1.16
C ILE A 243 -6.01 15.59 -2.35
N LYS A 244 -6.50 14.56 -3.06
CA LYS A 244 -5.79 13.99 -4.21
C LYS A 244 -5.59 15.01 -5.33
N GLN A 245 -6.55 15.91 -5.56
CA GLN A 245 -6.44 16.95 -6.58
C GLN A 245 -5.43 18.05 -6.21
N LYS A 246 -5.46 18.53 -4.95
CA LYS A 246 -4.49 19.51 -4.42
C LYS A 246 -3.07 18.98 -4.60
N PHE A 247 -2.83 17.72 -4.25
CA PHE A 247 -1.53 17.08 -4.44
C PHE A 247 -1.17 16.82 -5.91
N LYS A 248 -2.11 16.47 -6.79
CA LYS A 248 -1.84 16.34 -8.24
C LYS A 248 -1.40 17.68 -8.86
N ARG A 249 -1.96 18.81 -8.42
CA ARG A 249 -1.56 20.15 -8.87
C ARG A 249 -0.15 20.50 -8.41
N THR A 250 0.15 20.31 -7.14
CA THR A 250 1.52 20.50 -6.60
C THR A 250 2.52 19.56 -7.29
N THR A 251 2.16 18.30 -7.56
CA THR A 251 3.07 17.35 -8.24
C THR A 251 3.30 17.70 -9.72
N ARG A 252 2.29 18.24 -10.43
CA ARG A 252 2.45 18.72 -11.83
C ARG A 252 3.40 19.91 -11.93
N GLU A 253 3.32 20.86 -11.02
CA GLU A 253 4.24 22.01 -10.96
C GLU A 253 5.71 21.60 -10.74
N TYR A 254 5.96 20.45 -10.10
CA TYR A 254 7.31 19.89 -9.94
C TYR A 254 7.73 18.98 -11.11
N LEU A 255 6.79 18.25 -11.74
CA LEU A 255 7.07 17.39 -12.90
C LEU A 255 7.36 18.18 -14.18
N GLU A 256 6.77 19.36 -14.36
CA GLU A 256 7.12 20.26 -15.49
C GLU A 256 8.57 20.77 -15.41
N LYS A 257 9.20 20.69 -14.23
CA LYS A 257 10.60 21.08 -14.02
C LYS A 257 11.60 19.93 -14.16
N GLN A 258 11.15 18.69 -14.39
CA GLN A 258 12.03 17.55 -14.63
C GLN A 258 11.84 16.99 -16.03
N PRO A 259 12.92 16.82 -16.83
CA PRO A 259 12.81 16.14 -18.11
C PRO A 259 12.33 14.70 -17.88
N ILE A 260 11.21 14.35 -18.50
CA ILE A 260 10.66 12.99 -18.47
C ILE A 260 11.65 12.07 -19.20
N MET A 261 12.52 11.39 -18.46
CA MET A 261 13.23 10.24 -19.02
C MET A 261 12.23 9.10 -19.19
N ARG A 262 11.76 8.90 -20.42
CA ARG A 262 11.15 7.63 -20.82
C ARG A 262 12.22 6.56 -20.70
N TYR A 263 12.01 5.59 -19.83
CA TYR A 263 12.87 4.40 -19.79
C TYR A 263 12.61 3.57 -21.06
N GLU A 264 13.46 3.74 -22.06
CA GLU A 264 13.60 2.78 -23.14
C GLU A 264 14.75 1.84 -22.77
N PRO A 265 14.49 0.55 -22.47
CA PRO A 265 15.57 -0.39 -22.22
C PRO A 265 16.44 -0.47 -23.46
N SER A 266 17.76 -0.36 -23.28
CA SER A 266 18.72 -0.42 -24.38
C SER A 266 18.58 -1.75 -25.12
N TYR A 267 18.95 -1.77 -26.40
CA TYR A 267 18.91 -2.97 -27.23
C TYR A 267 19.64 -4.16 -26.56
N ASP A 268 20.77 -3.90 -25.92
CA ASP A 268 21.55 -4.90 -25.19
C ASP A 268 20.82 -5.45 -23.96
N GLN A 269 20.08 -4.62 -23.24
CA GLN A 269 19.25 -5.07 -22.12
C GLN A 269 18.11 -5.97 -22.62
N LYS A 270 17.43 -5.59 -23.72
CA LYS A 270 16.38 -6.43 -24.31
C LYS A 270 16.93 -7.79 -24.76
N MET A 271 18.11 -7.80 -25.38
CA MET A 271 18.74 -9.04 -25.85
C MET A 271 19.19 -9.95 -24.71
N ARG A 272 19.73 -9.41 -23.62
CA ARG A 272 20.07 -10.20 -22.43
C ARG A 272 18.83 -10.84 -21.79
N THR A 273 17.75 -10.08 -21.63
CA THR A 273 16.50 -10.63 -21.06
C THR A 273 15.90 -11.72 -21.94
N LEU A 274 16.00 -11.59 -23.27
CA LEU A 274 15.57 -12.63 -24.22
C LEU A 274 16.43 -13.89 -24.13
N GLN A 275 17.76 -13.74 -24.04
CA GLN A 275 18.68 -14.86 -23.86
C GLN A 275 18.44 -15.60 -22.53
N ASP A 276 18.14 -14.86 -21.47
CA ASP A 276 17.81 -15.42 -20.17
C ASP A 276 16.49 -16.18 -20.19
N ALA A 277 15.47 -15.61 -20.84
CA ALA A 277 14.18 -16.26 -21.03
C ALA A 277 14.31 -17.54 -21.87
N ALA A 278 15.12 -17.51 -22.94
CA ALA A 278 15.38 -18.68 -23.77
C ALA A 278 16.14 -19.78 -23.00
N SER A 279 17.15 -19.40 -22.22
CA SER A 279 17.93 -20.34 -21.39
C SER A 279 17.06 -20.99 -20.32
N PHE A 280 16.20 -20.21 -19.66
CA PHE A 280 15.22 -20.72 -18.72
C PHE A 280 14.24 -21.71 -19.38
N LEU A 281 13.70 -21.35 -20.54
CA LEU A 281 12.70 -22.16 -21.24
C LEU A 281 13.31 -23.49 -21.71
N ALA A 282 14.55 -23.48 -22.19
CA ALA A 282 15.28 -24.69 -22.54
C ALA A 282 15.49 -25.61 -21.32
N LEU A 283 15.96 -25.06 -20.19
CA LEU A 283 16.14 -25.82 -18.95
C LEU A 283 14.82 -26.36 -18.41
N PHE A 284 13.75 -25.58 -18.50
CA PHE A 284 12.40 -26.00 -18.13
C PHE A 284 11.95 -27.20 -18.95
N MET A 285 12.12 -27.17 -20.27
CA MET A 285 11.74 -28.29 -21.14
C MET A 285 12.53 -29.56 -20.81
N ILE A 286 13.85 -29.44 -20.60
CA ILE A 286 14.70 -30.59 -20.23
C ILE A 286 14.24 -31.20 -18.90
N VAL A 287 14.12 -30.37 -17.87
CA VAL A 287 13.73 -30.82 -16.52
C VAL A 287 12.31 -31.37 -16.52
N TYR A 288 11.40 -30.75 -17.27
CA TYR A 288 10.02 -31.20 -17.40
C TYR A 288 9.94 -32.58 -18.06
N VAL A 289 10.62 -32.81 -19.18
CA VAL A 289 10.64 -34.12 -19.86
C VAL A 289 11.14 -35.20 -18.90
N VAL A 290 12.29 -34.98 -18.25
CA VAL A 290 12.87 -35.92 -17.28
C VAL A 290 11.90 -36.19 -16.12
N LEU A 291 11.30 -35.15 -15.54
CA LEU A 291 10.35 -35.31 -14.44
C LEU A 291 9.05 -35.96 -14.87
N THR A 292 8.58 -35.75 -16.10
CA THR A 292 7.37 -36.43 -16.61
C THR A 292 7.60 -37.89 -16.99
N GLU A 293 8.84 -38.30 -17.23
CA GLU A 293 9.20 -39.71 -17.38
C GLU A 293 9.29 -40.41 -16.01
N LEU A 294 9.74 -39.70 -14.96
CA LEU A 294 9.89 -40.23 -13.61
C LEU A 294 8.63 -40.11 -12.74
N LEU A 295 7.83 -39.08 -12.97
CA LEU A 295 6.60 -38.74 -12.24
C LEU A 295 5.43 -38.64 -13.22
N SER A 296 4.23 -38.86 -12.72
CA SER A 296 3.01 -38.68 -13.53
C SER A 296 2.86 -37.24 -14.04
N LYS A 297 2.16 -37.07 -15.17
CA LYS A 297 1.88 -35.77 -15.79
C LYS A 297 0.84 -34.98 -14.99
N THR A 298 1.25 -34.49 -13.82
CA THR A 298 0.40 -33.68 -12.94
C THR A 298 0.84 -32.22 -12.95
N LEU A 299 -0.04 -31.35 -12.48
CA LEU A 299 0.26 -29.93 -12.27
C LEU A 299 1.47 -29.73 -11.35
N GLN A 300 1.66 -30.62 -10.36
CA GLN A 300 2.80 -30.57 -9.45
C GLN A 300 4.13 -30.80 -10.17
N THR A 301 4.16 -31.72 -11.13
CA THR A 301 5.35 -32.00 -11.95
C THR A 301 5.75 -30.78 -12.79
N ILE A 302 4.77 -30.04 -13.32
CA ILE A 302 4.99 -28.79 -14.06
C ILE A 302 5.54 -27.69 -13.14
N LEU A 303 4.97 -27.54 -11.94
CA LEU A 303 5.43 -26.52 -10.99
C LEU A 303 6.84 -26.83 -10.48
N LEU A 304 7.14 -28.11 -10.23
CA LEU A 304 8.45 -28.56 -9.79
C LEU A 304 9.51 -28.37 -10.88
N SER A 305 9.20 -28.67 -12.14
CA SER A 305 10.13 -28.45 -13.25
C SER A 305 10.41 -26.97 -13.46
N MET A 306 9.40 -26.11 -13.28
CA MET A 306 9.55 -24.66 -13.36
C MET A 306 10.46 -24.12 -12.24
N ALA A 307 10.28 -24.58 -11.01
CA ALA A 307 11.10 -24.19 -9.87
C ALA A 307 12.57 -24.63 -10.04
N LEU A 308 12.80 -25.88 -10.48
CA LEU A 308 14.14 -26.41 -10.72
C LEU A 308 14.86 -25.70 -11.86
N ALA A 309 14.15 -25.40 -12.96
CA ALA A 309 14.72 -24.65 -14.07
C ALA A 309 15.07 -23.22 -13.69
N LEU A 310 14.25 -22.54 -12.89
CA LEU A 310 14.57 -21.21 -12.35
C LEU A 310 15.82 -21.26 -11.47
N ALA A 311 15.89 -22.21 -10.53
CA ALA A 311 17.05 -22.38 -9.65
C ALA A 311 18.33 -22.64 -10.45
N ALA A 312 18.28 -23.55 -11.44
CA ALA A 312 19.40 -23.84 -12.33
C ALA A 312 19.83 -22.59 -13.11
N THR A 313 18.88 -21.81 -13.66
CA THR A 313 19.19 -20.59 -14.42
C THR A 313 19.88 -19.54 -13.55
N VAL A 314 19.44 -19.36 -12.30
CA VAL A 314 20.06 -18.42 -11.35
C VAL A 314 21.47 -18.86 -10.96
N ILE A 315 21.67 -20.15 -10.70
CA ILE A 315 23.00 -20.72 -10.39
C ILE A 315 23.94 -20.52 -11.58
N LEU A 316 23.47 -20.79 -12.80
CA LEU A 316 24.27 -20.71 -14.01
C LEU A 316 24.69 -19.27 -14.34
N LYS A 317 23.81 -18.29 -14.09
CA LYS A 317 24.13 -16.86 -14.15
C LYS A 317 25.21 -16.47 -13.15
N ARG A 318 25.06 -16.90 -11.89
CA ARG A 318 26.01 -16.63 -10.82
C ARG A 318 27.40 -17.22 -11.10
N ILE A 319 27.48 -18.36 -11.79
CA ILE A 319 28.74 -18.98 -12.22
C ILE A 319 29.37 -18.21 -13.40
N ARG A 320 28.55 -17.71 -14.34
CA ARG A 320 29.02 -16.94 -15.51
C ARG A 320 29.47 -15.50 -15.17
N GLY A 321 29.20 -15.04 -13.95
CA GLY A 321 29.57 -13.71 -13.49
C GLY A 321 28.60 -12.60 -13.94
N ASP A 322 27.38 -12.98 -14.35
CA ASP A 322 26.28 -12.08 -14.72
C ASP A 322 25.31 -11.81 -13.57
#